data_AF-A0A966VY23-F1
#
_entry.id   AF-A0A966VY23-F1
#
_cell.length_a   1.000
_cell.length_b   1.000
_cell.length_c   1.000
_cell.angle_alpha   90.00
_cell.angle_beta   90.00
_cell.angle_gamma   90.00
#
_symmetry.space_group_name_H-M   'P 1'
#
loop_
_entity.id
_entity.type
_entity.pdbx_description
1 polymer ?
#
loop_
_entity_poly.entity_id
_entity_poly.type
_entity_poly.pdbx_seq_one_letter_code
_entity_poly.pdbx_strand_id
1 'polypeptide(L)'
;DALTLVVDGANEDALRQGLQARLAAMQVRHRRIIATWEDWLVVAPAMGMIGTLIGLVQMLGTMRDPAQVGHAMALALLTTLYGAFLANVIAAPVASKLQLKHVEEIEWCESIIASLERIVRGESPRRVAGAVVTPFPLQQKRRPEEAA
;
A
#
# COMPACT_ATOMS: atom_id res chain seq x y z
N ASP A 1 17.83 11.53 13.19
CA ASP A 1 16.78 11.20 14.18
C ASP A 1 17.05 9.96 14.99
N ALA A 2 16.87 8.74 14.45
CA ALA A 2 17.07 7.50 15.22
C ALA A 2 18.52 7.37 15.73
N LEU A 3 19.49 7.67 14.87
CA LEU A 3 20.90 7.76 15.27
C LEU A 3 21.18 8.90 16.24
N THR A 4 20.41 10.00 16.17
CA THR A 4 20.54 11.13 17.09
C THR A 4 20.10 10.72 18.49
N LEU A 5 18.95 10.03 18.62
CA LEU A 5 18.50 9.45 19.91
C LEU A 5 19.51 8.48 20.51
N VAL A 6 20.18 7.67 19.67
CA VAL A 6 21.24 6.75 20.10
C VAL A 6 22.50 7.50 20.55
N VAL A 7 22.91 8.54 19.81
CA VAL A 7 24.09 9.37 20.12
C VAL A 7 23.88 10.24 21.37
N ASP A 8 22.64 10.68 21.60
CA ASP A 8 22.24 11.49 22.76
C ASP A 8 22.13 10.65 24.06
N GLY A 9 22.41 9.34 23.99
CA GLY A 9 22.41 8.46 25.15
C GLY A 9 21.01 8.15 25.70
N ALA A 10 19.98 8.17 24.85
CA ALA A 10 18.64 7.79 25.26
C ALA A 10 18.62 6.35 25.80
N ASN A 11 17.90 6.14 26.91
CA ASN A 11 17.65 4.81 27.44
C ASN A 11 16.97 3.93 26.38
N GLU A 12 17.25 2.63 26.41
CA GLU A 12 16.70 1.64 25.46
C GLU A 12 15.17 1.73 25.34
N ASP A 13 14.48 1.89 26.48
CA ASP A 13 13.02 2.03 26.52
C ASP A 13 12.52 3.30 25.82
N ALA A 14 13.23 4.43 25.99
CA ALA A 14 12.86 5.69 25.36
C ALA A 14 13.07 5.64 23.83
N LEU A 15 14.17 5.01 23.39
CA LEU A 15 14.42 4.77 21.97
C LEU A 15 13.32 3.89 21.36
N ARG A 16 13.01 2.77 22.02
CA ARG A 16 11.97 1.84 21.57
C ARG A 16 10.61 2.51 21.47
N GLN A 17 10.18 3.21 22.51
CA GLN A 17 8.89 3.90 22.52
C GLN A 17 8.81 4.95 21.41
N GLY A 18 9.86 5.75 21.22
CA GLY A 18 9.90 6.78 20.18
C GLY A 18 9.83 6.18 18.76
N LEU A 19 10.59 5.12 18.50
CA LEU A 19 10.60 4.47 17.18
C LEU A 19 9.29 3.70 16.90
N GLN A 20 8.73 3.00 17.91
CA GLN A 20 7.44 2.32 17.77
C GLN A 20 6.30 3.30 17.55
N ALA A 21 6.29 4.46 18.22
CA ALA A 21 5.30 5.51 17.99
C ALA A 21 5.34 6.04 16.55
N ARG A 22 6.55 6.21 15.99
CA ARG A 22 6.73 6.61 14.58
C ARG A 22 6.27 5.54 13.61
N LEU A 23 6.61 4.28 13.87
CA LEU A 23 6.14 3.15 13.07
C LEU A 23 4.61 3.09 13.07
N ALA A 24 3.96 3.22 14.23
CA ALA A 24 2.51 3.25 14.33
C ALA A 24 1.88 4.42 13.55
N ALA A 25 2.44 5.63 13.65
CA ALA A 25 1.96 6.77 12.87
C ALA A 25 2.08 6.55 11.35
N MET A 26 3.17 5.94 10.92
CA MET A 26 3.39 5.55 9.53
C MET A 26 2.41 4.48 9.06
N GLN A 27 2.14 3.46 9.88
CA GLN A 27 1.15 2.42 9.58
C GLN A 27 -0.24 3.02 9.38
N VAL A 28 -0.65 3.94 10.26
CA VAL A 28 -1.93 4.66 10.12
C VAL A 28 -1.99 5.42 8.80
N ARG A 29 -0.91 6.11 8.41
CA ARG A 29 -0.85 6.81 7.12
C ARG A 29 -1.00 5.85 5.94
N HIS A 30 -0.31 4.72 5.94
CA HIS A 30 -0.36 3.77 4.82
C HIS A 30 -1.74 3.11 4.73
N ARG A 31 -2.32 2.71 5.87
CA ARG A 31 -3.68 2.17 5.93
C ARG A 31 -4.72 3.14 5.41
N ARG A 32 -4.63 4.44 5.73
CA ARG A 32 -5.57 5.44 5.19
C ARG A 32 -5.54 5.49 3.67
N ILE A 33 -4.35 5.48 3.08
CA ILE A 33 -4.20 5.53 1.61
C ILE A 33 -4.72 4.24 0.97
N ILE A 34 -4.37 3.08 1.53
CA ILE A 34 -4.86 1.77 1.07
C ILE A 34 -6.40 1.72 1.12
N ALA A 35 -6.98 2.10 2.26
CA ALA A 35 -8.44 2.10 2.45
C ALA A 35 -9.15 2.98 1.42
N THR A 36 -8.59 4.14 1.08
CA THR A 36 -9.16 4.98 0.02
C THR A 36 -9.21 4.25 -1.33
N TRP A 37 -8.18 3.50 -1.69
CA TRP A 37 -8.17 2.70 -2.94
C TRP A 37 -9.12 1.50 -2.88
N GLU A 38 -9.31 0.91 -1.70
CA GLU A 38 -10.31 -0.13 -1.48
C GLU A 38 -11.73 0.41 -1.62
N ASP A 39 -12.01 1.63 -1.13
CA ASP A 39 -13.31 2.28 -1.29
C ASP A 39 -13.68 2.48 -2.77
N TRP A 40 -12.69 2.78 -3.62
CA TRP A 40 -12.88 2.89 -5.08
C TRP A 40 -13.37 1.59 -5.73
N LEU A 41 -13.11 0.42 -5.13
CA LEU A 41 -13.63 -0.87 -5.62
C LEU A 41 -15.15 -0.95 -5.53
N VAL A 42 -15.74 -0.24 -4.57
CA VAL A 42 -17.19 -0.22 -4.33
C VAL A 42 -17.82 0.97 -5.04
N VAL A 43 -17.18 2.15 -4.97
CA VAL A 43 -17.72 3.39 -5.53
C VAL A 43 -17.74 3.37 -7.07
N ALA A 44 -16.71 2.83 -7.72
CA ALA A 44 -16.63 2.86 -9.18
C ALA A 44 -17.72 2.02 -9.89
N PRO A 45 -18.01 0.77 -9.48
CA PRO A 45 -19.12 0.00 -10.04
C PRO A 45 -20.49 0.57 -9.66
N ALA A 46 -20.62 1.14 -8.45
CA ALA A 46 -21.84 1.82 -8.04
C ALA A 46 -22.18 3.01 -8.96
N MET A 47 -21.16 3.77 -9.40
CA MET A 47 -21.36 4.84 -10.37
C MET A 47 -21.76 4.30 -11.76
N GLY A 48 -21.27 3.12 -12.14
CA GLY A 48 -21.72 2.41 -13.34
C GLY A 48 -23.20 2.04 -13.29
N MET A 49 -23.70 1.58 -12.12
CA MET A 49 -25.12 1.31 -11.91
C MET A 49 -25.99 2.58 -11.97
N ILE A 50 -25.47 3.73 -11.51
CA ILE A 50 -26.17 5.02 -11.69
C ILE A 50 -26.28 5.36 -13.19
N GLY A 51 -25.24 5.08 -13.97
CA GLY A 51 -25.24 5.27 -15.42
C GLY A 51 -26.29 4.43 -16.16
N THR A 52 -26.56 3.20 -15.70
CA THR A 52 -27.64 2.37 -16.29
C THR A 52 -29.02 2.96 -16.00
N LEU A 53 -29.23 3.51 -14.81
CA LEU A 53 -30.48 4.20 -14.47
C LEU A 53 -30.71 5.43 -15.35
N ILE A 54 -29.66 6.23 -15.60
CA ILE A 54 -29.73 7.38 -16.51
C ILE A 54 -30.09 6.92 -17.93
N GLY A 55 -29.43 5.87 -18.43
CA GLY A 55 -29.72 5.32 -19.76
C GLY A 55 -31.15 4.77 -19.88
N LEU A 56 -31.67 4.11 -18.84
CA LEU A 56 -33.05 3.62 -18.81
C LEU A 56 -34.08 4.77 -18.83
N VAL A 57 -33.86 5.83 -18.06
CA VAL A 57 -34.73 7.02 -18.07
C VAL A 57 -34.75 7.66 -19.46
N GLN A 58 -33.58 7.77 -20.10
CA GLN A 58 -33.47 8.34 -21.44
C GLN A 58 -34.16 7.46 -22.48
N MET A 59 -34.01 6.14 -22.39
CA MET A 59 -34.66 5.16 -23.27
C MET A 59 -36.18 5.21 -23.20
N LEU A 60 -36.75 5.38 -22.00
CA LEU A 60 -38.20 5.54 -21.81
C LEU A 60 -38.72 6.84 -22.43
N GLY A 61 -37.90 7.91 -22.43
CA GLY A 61 -38.26 9.21 -23.01
C GLY A 61 -38.25 9.25 -24.54
N THR A 62 -37.42 8.45 -25.20
CA THR A 62 -37.22 8.48 -26.66
C THR A 62 -37.76 7.24 -27.40
N MET A 63 -38.66 6.49 -26.77
CA MET A 63 -39.18 5.22 -27.30
C MET A 63 -39.88 5.32 -28.68
N ARG A 64 -40.19 6.54 -29.14
CA ARG A 64 -40.80 6.80 -30.46
C ARG A 64 -39.79 6.80 -31.62
N ASP A 65 -38.48 6.91 -31.34
CA ASP A 65 -37.42 6.93 -32.35
C ASP A 65 -36.39 5.81 -32.07
N PRO A 66 -36.36 4.73 -32.87
CA PRO A 66 -35.44 3.61 -32.69
C PRO A 66 -33.96 3.99 -32.73
N ALA A 67 -33.59 5.07 -33.45
CA ALA A 67 -32.21 5.51 -33.53
C ALA A 67 -31.70 6.05 -32.18
N GLN A 68 -32.58 6.72 -31.42
CA GLN A 68 -32.26 7.29 -30.11
C GLN A 68 -32.20 6.22 -29.01
N VAL A 69 -32.97 5.14 -29.14
CA VAL A 69 -32.96 4.00 -28.21
C VAL A 69 -31.58 3.33 -28.19
N GLY A 70 -30.96 3.13 -29.37
CA GLY A 70 -29.61 2.56 -29.47
C GLY A 70 -28.54 3.40 -28.76
N HIS A 71 -28.65 4.73 -28.84
CA HIS A 71 -27.71 5.64 -28.19
C HIS A 71 -27.83 5.61 -26.65
N ALA A 72 -29.05 5.58 -26.12
CA ALA A 72 -29.30 5.48 -24.68
C ALA A 72 -28.82 4.14 -24.10
N MET A 73 -29.01 3.04 -24.85
CA MET A 73 -28.52 1.71 -24.45
C MET A 73 -26.99 1.64 -24.44
N ALA A 74 -26.33 2.23 -25.45
CA ALA A 74 -24.86 2.28 -25.50
C ALA A 74 -24.27 3.04 -24.29
N LEU A 75 -24.88 4.15 -23.88
CA LEU A 75 -24.48 4.90 -22.69
C LEU A 75 -24.56 4.05 -21.40
N ALA A 76 -25.67 3.31 -21.22
CA ALA A 76 -25.85 2.43 -20.06
C ALA A 76 -24.79 1.32 -19.98
N LEU A 77 -24.45 0.72 -21.12
CA LEU A 77 -23.45 -0.36 -21.18
C LEU A 77 -22.03 0.18 -20.98
N LEU A 78 -21.68 1.31 -21.60
CA LEU A 78 -20.37 1.93 -21.46
C LEU A 78 -20.10 2.40 -20.03
N THR A 79 -21.09 3.03 -19.38
CA THR A 79 -20.93 3.47 -17.98
C THR A 79 -20.70 2.29 -17.04
N THR A 80 -21.37 1.16 -17.26
CA THR A 80 -21.13 -0.09 -16.50
C THR A 80 -19.73 -0.65 -16.77
N LEU A 81 -19.31 -0.67 -18.03
CA LEU A 81 -17.99 -1.13 -18.44
C LEU A 81 -16.89 -0.28 -17.79
N TYR A 82 -16.98 1.04 -17.86
CA TYR A 82 -15.97 1.94 -17.30
C TYR A 82 -15.92 1.88 -15.77
N GLY A 83 -17.05 1.73 -15.09
CA GLY A 83 -17.10 1.54 -13.64
C GLY A 83 -16.40 0.24 -13.20
N ALA A 84 -16.71 -0.88 -13.86
CA ALA A 84 -16.07 -2.16 -13.59
C ALA A 84 -14.59 -2.20 -13.97
N PHE A 85 -14.21 -1.51 -15.06
CA PHE A 85 -12.82 -1.40 -15.50
C PHE A 85 -11.99 -0.61 -14.48
N LEU A 86 -12.45 0.55 -14.02
CA LEU A 86 -11.75 1.36 -13.03
C LEU A 86 -11.56 0.58 -11.72
N ALA A 87 -12.59 -0.13 -11.26
CA ALA A 87 -12.51 -0.93 -10.05
C ALA A 87 -11.49 -2.08 -10.18
N ASN A 88 -11.67 -2.95 -11.17
CA ASN A 88 -10.95 -4.22 -11.22
C ASN A 88 -9.57 -4.12 -11.89
N VAL A 89 -9.40 -3.23 -12.87
CA VAL A 89 -8.16 -3.12 -13.64
C VAL A 89 -7.21 -2.08 -13.05
N ILE A 90 -7.73 -1.07 -12.35
CA ILE A 90 -6.91 0.01 -11.80
C ILE A 90 -6.90 -0.03 -10.28
N ALA A 91 -8.04 0.11 -9.61
CA ALA A 91 -8.06 0.23 -8.15
C ALA A 91 -7.60 -1.06 -7.45
N ALA A 92 -8.02 -2.24 -7.90
CA ALA A 92 -7.65 -3.51 -7.29
C ALA A 92 -6.13 -3.79 -7.29
N PRO A 93 -5.41 -3.74 -8.44
CA PRO A 93 -3.97 -3.98 -8.42
C PRO A 93 -3.21 -2.89 -7.67
N VAL A 94 -3.68 -1.64 -7.68
CA VAL A 94 -3.06 -0.55 -6.92
C VAL A 94 -3.20 -0.81 -5.42
N ALA A 95 -4.40 -1.12 -4.92
CA ALA A 95 -4.63 -1.46 -3.51
C ALA A 95 -3.75 -2.64 -3.06
N SER A 96 -3.76 -3.74 -3.80
CA SER A 96 -2.94 -4.93 -3.49
C SER A 96 -1.44 -4.61 -3.47
N LYS A 97 -0.95 -3.80 -4.43
CA LYS A 97 0.45 -3.41 -4.48
C LYS A 97 0.86 -2.49 -3.32
N LEU A 98 -0.02 -1.60 -2.89
CA LEU A 98 0.23 -0.76 -1.71
C LEU A 98 0.23 -1.60 -0.43
N GLN A 99 -0.65 -2.60 -0.30
CA GLN A 99 -0.65 -3.52 0.83
C GLN A 99 0.65 -4.32 0.93
N LEU A 100 1.13 -4.87 -0.19
CA LEU A 100 2.42 -5.59 -0.23
C LEU A 100 3.57 -4.70 0.22
N LYS A 101 3.68 -3.49 -0.34
CA LYS A 101 4.71 -2.52 0.05
C LYS A 101 4.60 -2.11 1.52
N HIS A 102 3.38 -1.97 2.04
CA HIS A 102 3.15 -1.65 3.44
C HIS A 102 3.71 -2.73 4.37
N VAL A 103 3.49 -4.00 4.05
CA VAL A 103 4.03 -5.14 4.82
C VAL A 103 5.55 -5.16 4.75
N GLU A 104 6.12 -5.10 3.54
CA GLU A 104 7.58 -5.08 3.34
C GLU A 104 8.26 -3.94 4.11
N GLU A 105 7.65 -2.76 4.12
CA GLU A 105 8.19 -1.58 4.77
C GLU A 105 8.07 -1.64 6.31
N ILE A 106 6.99 -2.22 6.84
CA ILE A 106 6.86 -2.49 8.28
C ILE A 106 7.95 -3.47 8.73
N GLU A 107 8.05 -4.63 8.06
CA GLU A 107 9.01 -5.68 8.42
C GLU A 107 10.44 -5.13 8.42
N TRP A 108 10.78 -4.32 7.41
CA TRP A 108 12.07 -3.67 7.34
C TRP A 108 12.30 -2.69 8.48
N CYS A 109 11.32 -1.84 8.78
CA CYS A 109 11.42 -0.88 9.89
C CYS A 109 11.53 -1.59 11.25
N GLU A 110 10.78 -2.66 11.48
CA GLU A 110 10.85 -3.48 12.69
C GLU A 110 12.23 -4.12 12.85
N SER A 111 12.80 -4.64 11.76
CA SER A 111 14.15 -5.19 11.77
C SER A 111 15.22 -4.13 12.10
N ILE A 112 15.07 -2.90 11.59
CA ILE A 112 15.95 -1.78 11.94
C ILE A 112 15.83 -1.43 13.41
N ILE A 113 14.61 -1.34 13.95
CA ILE A 113 14.38 -1.04 15.37
C ILE A 113 15.07 -2.09 16.25
N ALA A 114 14.85 -3.38 15.97
CA ALA A 114 15.50 -4.48 16.69
C ALA A 114 17.03 -4.41 16.60
N SER A 115 17.56 -3.98 15.46
CA SER A 115 19.01 -3.84 15.26
C SER A 115 19.59 -2.66 16.06
N LEU A 116 18.87 -1.54 16.13
CA LEU A 116 19.26 -0.38 16.94
C LEU A 116 19.23 -0.69 18.43
N GLU A 117 18.23 -1.42 18.92
CA GLU A 117 18.17 -1.90 20.32
C GLU A 117 19.43 -2.72 20.67
N ARG A 118 19.87 -3.61 19.77
CA ARG A 118 21.06 -4.43 19.97
C ARG A 118 22.36 -3.62 19.96
N ILE A 119 22.42 -2.53 19.19
CA ILE A 119 23.56 -1.59 19.21
C ILE A 119 23.62 -0.87 20.56
N VAL A 120 22.49 -0.39 21.08
CA VAL A 120 22.42 0.27 22.40
C VAL A 120 22.82 -0.68 23.52
N ARG A 121 22.47 -1.97 23.42
CA ARG A 121 22.91 -3.03 24.34
C ARG A 121 24.40 -3.40 24.23
N GLY A 122 25.14 -2.82 23.28
CA GLY A 122 26.57 -3.06 23.11
C GLY A 122 26.91 -4.41 22.48
N GLU A 123 25.99 -5.03 21.73
CA GLU A 123 26.28 -6.28 21.02
C GLU A 123 27.31 -6.09 19.91
N SER A 124 28.08 -7.14 19.61
CA SER A 124 29.11 -7.07 18.58
C SER A 124 28.50 -6.80 17.18
N PRO A 125 29.09 -5.90 16.36
CA PRO A 125 28.52 -5.50 15.07
C PRO A 125 28.23 -6.67 14.11
N ARG A 126 29.04 -7.74 14.18
CA ARG A 126 28.81 -8.98 13.41
C ARG A 126 27.50 -9.67 13.77
N ARG A 127 27.11 -9.65 15.05
CA ARG A 127 25.85 -10.25 15.53
C ARG A 127 24.63 -9.40 15.18
N VAL A 128 24.78 -8.08 15.12
CA VAL A 128 23.71 -7.15 14.71
C VAL A 128 23.46 -7.26 13.21
N ALA A 129 24.51 -7.26 12.39
CA ALA A 129 24.39 -7.36 10.92
C ALA A 129 23.70 -8.65 10.45
N GLY A 130 23.84 -9.76 11.19
CA GLY A 130 23.19 -11.03 10.87
C GLY A 130 21.68 -11.08 11.15
N ALA A 131 21.11 -10.07 11.81
CA ALA A 131 19.68 -10.03 12.14
C ALA A 131 18.91 -8.91 11.44
N VAL A 132 19.59 -8.09 10.63
CA VAL A 132 18.91 -7.14 9.75
C VAL A 132 18.33 -7.91 8.58
N VAL A 133 17.01 -7.95 8.46
CA VAL A 133 16.31 -8.42 7.26
C VAL A 133 16.40 -7.29 6.25
N THR A 134 17.26 -7.46 5.24
CA THR A 134 17.38 -6.50 4.16
C THR A 134 16.36 -6.80 3.07
N PRO A 135 15.50 -5.83 2.67
CA PRO A 135 14.55 -6.00 1.57
C PRO A 135 15.26 -6.06 0.21
N PHE A 136 16.50 -5.58 0.16
CA PHE A 136 17.41 -5.90 -0.94
C PHE A 136 18.03 -7.27 -0.68
N PRO A 137 18.10 -8.17 -1.68
CA PRO A 137 19.13 -9.17 -1.64
C PRO A 137 20.43 -8.38 -1.58
N LEU A 138 21.05 -8.30 -0.40
CA LEU A 138 22.46 -8.02 -0.33
C LEU A 138 23.05 -9.03 -1.29
N GLN A 139 23.54 -8.58 -2.45
CA GLN A 139 24.44 -9.38 -3.26
C GLN A 139 25.43 -9.89 -2.25
N GLN A 140 25.30 -11.17 -1.96
CA GLN A 140 25.97 -11.88 -0.91
C GLN A 140 27.43 -11.61 -1.17
N LYS A 141 27.99 -10.61 -0.48
CA LYS A 141 29.35 -10.17 -0.70
C LYS A 141 30.14 -11.39 -0.33
N ARG A 142 30.62 -12.10 -1.36
CA ARG A 142 31.38 -13.34 -1.28
C ARG A 142 32.26 -13.24 -0.06
N ARG A 143 32.03 -14.13 0.91
CA ARG A 143 32.89 -14.31 2.06
C ARG A 143 34.31 -14.48 1.49
N PRO A 144 35.27 -13.56 1.72
CA PRO A 144 36.63 -13.76 1.27
C PRO A 144 37.32 -14.73 2.25
N GLU A 145 36.81 -15.97 2.32
CA GLU A 145 37.34 -17.07 3.12
C GLU A 145 37.54 -18.34 2.29
N GLU A 146 37.71 -18.19 0.96
CA GLU A 146 38.12 -19.29 0.06
C GLU A 146 39.36 -18.90 -0.78
N ALA A 147 40.18 -17.99 -0.27
CA ALA A 147 41.49 -17.66 -0.85
C ALA A 147 42.56 -17.71 0.25
N ALA A 148 42.81 -18.91 0.75
CA ALA A 148 44.03 -19.29 1.46
C ALA A 148 44.28 -20.78 1.22
#